data_AF-A0A5K1GMT9-F1
#
_entry.id   AF-A0A5K1GMT9-F1
#
_cell.length_a   1.000
_cell.length_b   1.000
_cell.length_c   1.000
_cell.angle_alpha   90.00
_cell.angle_beta   90.00
_cell.angle_gamma   90.00
#
_symmetry.space_group_name_H-M   'P 1'
#
loop_
_entity.id
_entity.type
_entity.pdbx_description
1 polymer ?
#
loop_
_entity_poly.entity_id
_entity_poly.type
_entity_poly.pdbx_seq_one_letter_code
_entity_poly.pdbx_strand_id
1 'polypeptide(L)'
;IFFDTYGEYYEDLREFHELLPTLLKPDGVYSFFNGLCGDNAFFHVVYCQLVALELGQLGYSTEFVPLPVKACLEEKVWEGVRQKYWQLDTYYLPVCHIPCDADSLPAE
;
A
#
# COMPACT_ATOMS: atom_id res chain seq x y z
N ILE A 1 9.49 6.12 -4.20
CA ILE A 1 8.27 6.78 -4.74
C ILE A 1 7.17 6.62 -3.71
N PHE A 2 6.43 7.69 -3.42
CA PHE A 2 5.17 7.59 -2.66
C PHE A 2 4.03 7.99 -3.60
N PHE A 3 3.02 7.13 -3.76
CA PHE A 3 1.87 7.39 -4.63
C PHE A 3 0.59 7.54 -3.79
N ASP A 4 -0.02 8.73 -3.83
CA ASP A 4 -1.24 9.02 -3.10
C ASP A 4 -2.45 8.88 -4.03
N THR A 5 -3.22 7.81 -3.82
CA THR A 5 -4.41 7.48 -4.60
C THR A 5 -5.70 7.96 -3.94
N TYR A 6 -5.65 8.90 -2.98
CA TYR A 6 -6.87 9.37 -2.33
C TYR A 6 -7.90 9.90 -3.35
N GLY A 7 -8.99 9.14 -3.53
CA GLY A 7 -10.06 9.45 -4.48
C GLY A 7 -9.94 8.80 -5.86
N GLU A 8 -8.89 8.02 -6.10
CA GLU A 8 -8.68 7.24 -7.32
C GLU A 8 -9.25 5.81 -7.19
N TYR A 9 -9.51 5.16 -8.32
CA TYR A 9 -10.02 3.79 -8.36
C TYR A 9 -8.88 2.79 -8.15
N TYR A 10 -9.25 1.55 -7.81
CA TYR A 10 -8.27 0.48 -7.65
C TYR A 10 -7.49 0.21 -8.94
N GLU A 11 -8.15 0.38 -10.08
CA GLU A 11 -7.59 0.24 -11.41
C GLU A 11 -6.48 1.26 -11.67
N ASP A 12 -6.62 2.50 -11.20
CA ASP A 12 -5.59 3.54 -11.32
C ASP A 12 -4.31 3.15 -10.55
N LEU A 13 -4.47 2.58 -9.36
CA LEU A 13 -3.35 2.03 -8.57
C LEU A 13 -2.64 0.89 -9.32
N ARG A 14 -3.42 -0.02 -9.94
CA ARG A 14 -2.87 -1.14 -10.71
C ARG A 14 -2.12 -0.67 -11.95
N GLU A 15 -2.68 0.28 -12.70
CA GLU A 15 -2.00 0.88 -13.85
C GLU A 15 -0.68 1.54 -13.45
N PHE A 16 -0.64 2.22 -12.31
CA PHE A 16 0.61 2.77 -11.79
C PHE A 16 1.62 1.69 -11.41
N HIS A 17 1.18 0.58 -10.80
CA HIS A 17 2.07 -0.53 -10.44
C HIS A 17 2.81 -1.11 -11.66
N GLU A 18 2.16 -1.23 -12.81
CA GLU A 18 2.78 -1.70 -14.06
C GLU A 18 3.93 -0.79 -14.55
N LEU A 19 3.94 0.49 -14.15
CA LEU A 19 4.99 1.44 -14.49
C LEU A 19 6.19 1.38 -13.54
N LEU A 20 6.04 0.76 -12.36
CA LEU A 20 7.07 0.73 -11.31
C LEU A 20 8.42 0.18 -11.79
N PRO A 21 8.51 -0.93 -12.56
CA PRO A 21 9.80 -1.45 -13.02
C PRO A 21 10.60 -0.46 -13.86
N THR A 22 9.93 0.50 -14.49
CA THR A 22 10.58 1.57 -15.29
C THR A 22 10.91 2.79 -14.44
N LEU A 23 10.06 3.13 -13.46
CA LEU A 23 10.15 4.37 -12.69
C LEU A 23 11.03 4.24 -11.43
N LEU A 24 11.04 3.06 -10.81
CA LEU A 24 11.74 2.83 -9.55
C LEU A 24 13.17 2.33 -9.81
N LYS A 25 14.15 3.02 -9.22
CA LYS A 25 15.55 2.56 -9.24
C LYS A 25 15.72 1.23 -8.49
N PRO A 26 16.79 0.44 -8.74
CA PRO A 26 16.95 -0.91 -8.16
C PRO A 26 16.89 -0.98 -6.63
N ASP A 27 17.41 0.02 -5.93
CA ASP A 27 17.39 0.15 -4.46
C ASP A 27 16.26 1.09 -3.98
N GLY A 28 15.31 1.39 -4.85
CA GLY A 28 14.21 2.28 -4.58
C GLY A 28 13.16 1.62 -3.69
N VAL A 29 12.59 2.41 -2.79
CA VAL A 29 11.43 2.01 -2.00
C VAL A 29 10.19 2.64 -2.60
N TYR A 30 9.17 1.82 -2.81
CA TYR A 30 7.82 2.24 -3.20
C TYR A 30 6.87 2.12 -2.00
N SER A 31 5.95 3.06 -1.89
CA SER A 31 4.86 3.04 -0.91
C SER A 31 3.68 3.81 -1.51
N PHE A 32 2.49 3.59 -0.99
CA PHE A 32 1.27 4.23 -1.47
C PHE A 32 0.27 4.47 -0.34
N PHE A 33 -0.72 5.32 -0.60
CA PHE A 33 -1.86 5.47 0.30
C PHE A 33 -2.74 4.21 0.28
N ASN A 34 -2.73 3.46 1.37
CA ASN A 34 -3.46 2.20 1.50
C ASN A 34 -4.86 2.44 2.08
N GLY A 35 -5.71 3.13 1.32
CA GLY A 35 -7.09 3.49 1.72
C GLY A 35 -8.14 2.42 1.44
N LEU A 36 -7.77 1.29 0.82
CA LEU A 36 -8.71 0.27 0.33
C LEU A 36 -9.55 -0.32 1.48
N CYS A 37 -10.87 -0.16 1.43
CA CYS A 37 -11.78 -0.60 2.49
C CYS A 37 -11.44 -0.05 3.90
N GLY A 38 -11.07 1.23 3.99
CA GLY A 38 -10.73 1.92 5.24
C GLY A 38 -11.84 1.97 6.30
N ASP A 39 -13.02 1.42 6.04
CA ASP A 39 -14.15 1.26 6.95
C ASP A 39 -14.41 -0.19 7.39
N ASN A 40 -13.74 -1.17 6.78
CA ASN A 40 -13.93 -2.59 7.06
C ASN A 40 -12.59 -3.33 7.20
N ALA A 41 -12.22 -3.67 8.44
CA ALA A 41 -10.95 -4.31 8.75
C ALA A 41 -10.71 -5.63 8.00
N PHE A 42 -11.76 -6.44 7.82
CA PHE A 42 -11.63 -7.73 7.13
C PHE A 42 -11.27 -7.52 5.65
N PHE A 43 -12.05 -6.69 4.95
CA PHE A 43 -11.78 -6.42 3.54
C PHE A 43 -10.48 -5.64 3.34
N HIS A 44 -10.13 -4.73 4.25
CA HIS A 44 -8.85 -4.03 4.22
C HIS A 44 -7.66 -4.99 4.22
N VAL A 45 -7.66 -5.99 5.12
CA VAL A 45 -6.60 -7.00 5.19
C VAL A 45 -6.60 -7.88 3.94
N VAL A 46 -7.77 -8.25 3.40
CA VAL A 46 -7.87 -8.98 2.12
C VAL A 46 -7.22 -8.18 0.99
N TYR A 47 -7.49 -6.88 0.88
CA TYR A 47 -6.87 -6.03 -0.13
C TYR A 47 -5.36 -5.87 0.07
N CYS A 48 -4.87 -5.81 1.31
CA CYS A 48 -3.43 -5.83 1.57
C CYS A 48 -2.78 -7.09 0.97
N GLN A 49 -3.38 -8.26 1.16
CA GLN A 49 -2.87 -9.51 0.60
C GLN A 49 -2.99 -9.54 -0.94
N LEU A 50 -4.10 -9.07 -1.48
CA LEU A 50 -4.31 -9.00 -2.94
C LEU A 50 -3.24 -8.12 -3.61
N VAL A 51 -3.03 -6.91 -3.09
CA VAL A 51 -2.04 -5.97 -3.64
C VAL A 51 -0.62 -6.52 -3.51
N ALA A 52 -0.28 -7.16 -2.40
CA ALA A 52 1.04 -7.80 -2.24
C ALA A 52 1.26 -8.93 -3.26
N LEU A 53 0.23 -9.73 -3.57
CA LEU A 53 0.31 -10.77 -4.59
C LEU A 53 0.50 -10.17 -6.00
N GLU A 54 -0.23 -9.12 -6.34
CA GLU A 54 -0.09 -8.42 -7.63
C GLU A 54 1.28 -7.77 -7.79
N LEU A 55 1.76 -7.05 -6.78
CA LEU A 55 3.12 -6.49 -6.76
C LEU A 55 4.21 -7.58 -6.79
N GLY A 56 3.95 -8.73 -6.16
CA GLY A 56 4.80 -9.90 -6.22
C GLY A 56 4.95 -10.46 -7.65
N GLN A 57 3.89 -10.43 -8.46
CA GLN A 57 3.96 -10.81 -9.88
C GLN A 57 4.86 -9.86 -10.70
N LEU A 58 5.06 -8.63 -10.22
CA LEU A 58 5.97 -7.64 -10.79
C LEU A 58 7.38 -7.69 -10.18
N GLY A 59 7.66 -8.64 -9.28
CA GLY A 59 8.98 -8.85 -8.66
C GLY A 59 9.23 -8.05 -7.37
N TYR A 60 8.19 -7.48 -6.75
CA TYR A 60 8.32 -6.73 -5.50
C TYR A 60 7.92 -7.56 -4.28
N SER A 61 8.69 -7.42 -3.20
CA SER A 61 8.24 -7.77 -1.86
C SER A 61 7.46 -6.59 -1.27
N THR A 62 6.37 -6.87 -0.55
CA THR A 62 5.55 -5.85 0.12
C THR A 62 5.40 -6.20 1.59
N GLU A 63 5.85 -5.30 2.46
CA GLU A 63 5.61 -5.35 3.90
C GLU A 63 4.52 -4.34 4.28
N PHE A 64 3.66 -4.70 5.24
CA PHE A 64 2.65 -3.80 5.80
C PHE A 64 3.00 -3.44 7.24
N VAL A 65 3.58 -2.26 7.44
CA VAL A 65 3.97 -1.77 8.76
C VAL A 65 2.73 -1.24 9.50
N PRO A 66 2.34 -1.83 10.65
CA PRO A 66 1.16 -1.39 11.38
C PRO A 66 1.43 -0.08 12.14
N LEU A 67 0.64 0.95 11.85
CA LEU A 67 0.70 2.25 12.50
C LEU A 67 -0.60 2.49 13.29
N PRO A 68 -0.53 2.66 14.63
CA PRO A 68 -1.72 2.96 15.41
C PRO A 68 -2.20 4.38 15.10
N VAL A 69 -3.45 4.51 14.62
CA VAL A 69 -4.04 5.80 14.20
C VAL A 69 -5.33 6.12 14.94
N LYS A 70 -5.71 5.31 15.95
CA LYS A 70 -6.91 5.54 16.77
C LYS A 70 -7.04 6.96 17.30
N ALA A 71 -5.93 7.57 17.73
CA ALA A 71 -5.91 8.95 18.22
C ALA A 71 -6.31 9.98 17.14
N CYS A 72 -6.19 9.63 15.86
CA CYS A 72 -6.58 10.47 14.72
C CYS A 72 -8.07 10.33 14.34
N LEU A 73 -8.83 9.45 15.02
CA LEU A 73 -10.23 9.15 14.70
C LEU A 73 -11.25 9.85 15.60
N GLU A 74 -10.80 10.79 16.43
CA GLU A 74 -11.68 11.55 17.32
C GLU A 74 -12.80 12.25 16.52
N GLU A 75 -14.02 12.28 17.06
CA GLU A 75 -15.19 12.80 16.35
C GLU A 75 -15.01 14.25 15.88
N LYS A 76 -14.28 15.06 16.65
CA LYS A 76 -13.92 16.44 16.30
C LYS A 76 -13.14 16.56 14.98
N VAL A 77 -12.37 15.53 14.61
CA VAL A 77 -11.58 15.49 13.36
C VAL A 77 -12.52 15.37 12.15
N TRP A 78 -13.66 14.71 12.34
CA TRP A 78 -14.63 14.41 11.30
C TRP A 78 -15.89 15.27 11.39
N GLU A 79 -15.88 16.33 12.20
CA GLU A 79 -17.01 17.23 12.35
C GLU A 79 -17.37 17.87 11.00
N GLY A 80 -18.62 17.71 10.57
CA GLY A 80 -19.09 18.18 9.26
C GLY A 80 -18.77 17.25 8.08
N VAL A 81 -18.02 16.15 8.29
CA VAL A 81 -17.75 15.14 7.26
C VAL A 81 -18.90 14.13 7.20
N ARG A 82 -19.57 14.03 6.04
CA ARG A 82 -20.73 13.13 5.88
C ARG A 82 -20.37 11.66 5.79
N GLN A 83 -19.23 11.34 5.18
CA GLN A 83 -18.76 9.98 4.95
C GLN A 83 -17.27 9.92 5.25
N LYS A 84 -16.89 9.19 6.31
CA LYS A 84 -15.49 9.03 6.71
C LYS A 84 -14.84 8.04 5.75
N TYR A 85 -13.76 8.45 5.09
CA TYR A 85 -12.99 7.56 4.21
C TYR A 85 -12.15 6.54 5.00
N TRP A 86 -11.98 6.76 6.30
CA TRP A 86 -11.18 5.90 7.18
C TRP A 86 -11.75 5.83 8.60
N GLN A 87 -11.81 4.62 9.16
CA GLN A 87 -12.40 4.33 10.47
C GLN A 87 -11.64 3.23 11.25
N LEU A 88 -10.56 2.66 10.72
CA LEU A 88 -9.81 1.58 11.39
C LEU A 88 -8.77 2.11 12.38
N ASP A 89 -8.66 1.45 13.54
CA ASP A 89 -7.71 1.81 14.61
C ASP A 89 -6.22 1.74 14.17
N THR A 90 -5.92 0.95 13.15
CA THR A 90 -4.56 0.71 12.63
C THR A 90 -4.53 0.98 11.13
N TYR A 91 -3.57 1.80 10.70
CA TYR A 91 -3.22 1.98 9.29
C TYR A 91 -2.03 1.07 8.93
N TYR A 92 -2.15 0.32 7.86
CA TYR A 92 -1.07 -0.57 7.39
C TYR A 92 -0.30 0.13 6.27
N LEU A 93 0.87 0.66 6.59
CA LEU A 93 1.75 1.35 5.64
C LEU A 93 2.45 0.32 4.74
N PRO A 94 2.18 0.30 3.41
CA PRO A 94 2.88 -0.58 2.49
C PRO A 94 4.31 -0.09 2.27
N VAL A 95 5.27 -0.99 2.35
CA VAL A 95 6.68 -0.76 2.03
C VAL A 95 7.10 -1.81 1.02
N CYS A 96 7.24 -1.39 -0.23
CA CYS A 96 7.50 -2.26 -1.36
C CYS A 96 8.92 -2.04 -1.88
N HIS A 97 9.64 -3.12 -2.13
CA HIS A 97 11.00 -3.07 -2.67
C HIS A 97 11.30 -4.33 -3.47
N ILE A 98 12.24 -4.23 -4.40
CA ILE A 98 12.78 -5.42 -5.08
C ILE A 98 13.58 -6.20 -4.03
N PRO A 99 13.33 -7.50 -3.82
CA PRO A 99 14.14 -8.33 -2.94
C PRO A 99 15.61 -8.23 -3.37
N CYS A 100 16.51 -7.96 -2.42
CA CYS A 100 17.94 -8.07 -2.69
C CYS A 100 18.25 -9.57 -2.77
N ASP A 101 18.53 -10.08 -3.99
CA ASP A 101 18.94 -11.46 -4.17
C ASP A 101 20.18 -11.73 -3.32
N ALA A 102 20.03 -12.53 -2.26
CA ALA A 102 21.16 -13.15 -1.57
C ALA A 102 21.72 -14.35 -2.36
N ASP A 103 21.08 -14.76 -3.47
CA ASP A 103 21.36 -16.03 -4.15
C ASP A 103 21.47 -15.95 -5.69
N SER A 104 21.71 -14.78 -6.29
CA SER A 104 22.20 -14.73 -7.67
C SER A 104 23.72 -14.99 -7.72
N LEU A 105 24.11 -16.22 -7.40
CA LEU A 105 25.40 -16.75 -7.86
C LEU A 105 25.40 -16.68 -9.40
N PRO A 106 26.46 -16.13 -10.03
CA PRO A 106 26.54 -16.11 -11.48
C PRO A 106 26.56 -17.56 -11.98
N ALA A 107 25.67 -17.86 -12.93
CA ALA A 107 25.77 -19.10 -13.69
C ALA A 107 27.11 -19.08 -14.46
N GLU A 108 27.96 -20.07 -14.19
CA GLU A 108 29.15 -20.39 -14.99
C GLU A 108 28.77 -20.81 -16.42
#